data_AF-A0A935T813-F1
#
_entry.id   AF-A0A935T813-F1
#
_cell.length_a   1.000
_cell.length_b   1.000
_cell.length_c   1.000
_cell.angle_alpha   90.00
_cell.angle_beta   90.00
_cell.angle_gamma   90.00
#
_symmetry.space_group_name_H-M   'P 1'
#
loop_
_entity.id
_entity.type
_entity.pdbx_description
1 polymer ?
#
loop_
_entity_poly.entity_id
_entity_poly.type
_entity_poly.pdbx_seq_one_letter_code
_entity_poly.pdbx_strand_id
1 'polypeptide(L)'
;MRLPFFFVLLILASLADAASAAGAQAEYRVGDRLSPAKSGATPAAVYKEIGWDALIPSGWDPQKAFKGIDLGTLRDSDPRAMEALQRLRETWENAPVEASLRGKHIRIAGFMVPLERKGEEVTEFLLVPYFGACIHTPPPPANQIIHVLASKPLKGIQTMDPVWVSGTLDIARSDSPLGTSGYRMTGEIVLPYSKR
;
A
#
# COMPACT_ATOMS: atom_id res chain seq x y z
N MET A 1 65.64 26.15 14.76
CA MET A 1 65.55 24.68 14.73
C MET A 1 64.37 24.25 15.60
N ARG A 2 63.27 23.85 14.94
CA ARG A 2 62.04 23.10 15.37
C ARG A 2 61.34 23.40 16.73
N LEU A 3 60.13 23.96 16.64
CA LEU A 3 59.04 23.87 17.64
C LEU A 3 58.40 22.47 17.64
N PRO A 4 57.92 21.93 18.79
CA PRO A 4 57.05 20.76 18.81
C PRO A 4 55.57 21.17 18.73
N PHE A 5 54.85 20.45 17.87
CA PHE A 5 53.41 20.48 17.66
C PHE A 5 52.64 20.07 18.93
N PHE A 6 51.66 20.89 19.36
CA PHE A 6 50.56 20.43 20.21
C PHE A 6 49.39 20.01 19.31
N PHE A 7 49.08 18.71 19.29
CA PHE A 7 47.91 18.15 18.63
C PHE A 7 46.69 18.33 19.56
N VAL A 8 45.73 19.16 19.16
CA VAL A 8 44.41 19.24 19.82
C VAL A 8 43.55 18.10 19.27
N LEU A 9 43.22 17.13 20.13
CA LEU A 9 42.28 16.06 19.82
C LEU A 9 40.85 16.58 20.04
N LEU A 10 40.17 16.93 18.93
CA LEU A 10 38.76 17.31 18.92
C LEU A 10 37.91 16.04 18.89
N ILE A 11 37.21 15.72 19.98
CA ILE A 11 36.23 14.63 20.04
C ILE A 11 34.96 15.11 19.33
N LEU A 12 34.75 14.65 18.10
CA LEU A 12 33.50 14.77 17.38
C LEU A 12 32.49 13.77 17.97
N ALA A 13 31.53 14.28 18.75
CA ALA A 13 30.34 13.53 19.11
C ALA A 13 29.48 13.31 17.86
N SER A 14 29.36 12.05 17.44
CA SER A 14 28.47 11.61 16.37
C SER A 14 27.01 11.84 16.80
N LEU A 15 26.34 12.79 16.15
CA LEU A 15 24.87 12.88 16.17
C LEU A 15 24.32 11.65 15.44
N ALA A 16 23.67 10.76 16.17
CA ALA A 16 22.90 9.67 15.57
C ALA A 16 21.69 10.27 14.83
N ASP A 17 21.63 9.99 13.53
CA ASP A 17 20.56 10.38 12.61
C ASP A 17 19.19 9.89 13.10
N ALA A 18 18.37 10.83 13.57
CA ALA A 18 16.93 10.64 13.72
C ALA A 18 16.23 11.05 12.41
N ALA A 19 16.63 10.47 11.28
CA ALA A 19 16.06 10.73 9.96
C ALA A 19 15.68 9.41 9.29
N SER A 20 14.56 8.80 9.69
CA SER A 20 14.12 7.54 9.07
C SER A 20 12.61 7.40 8.84
N ALA A 21 11.83 8.48 8.84
CA ALA A 21 10.41 8.42 8.45
C ALA A 21 10.01 9.50 7.44
N ALA A 22 10.52 10.73 7.59
CA ALA A 22 10.16 11.84 6.71
C ALA A 22 10.72 11.75 5.28
N GLY A 23 11.75 10.91 5.04
CA GLY A 23 12.41 10.81 3.73
C GLY A 23 11.71 9.92 2.70
N ALA A 24 10.78 9.05 3.13
CA ALA A 24 10.23 8.00 2.26
C ALA A 24 9.24 8.53 1.20
N GLN A 25 8.51 9.61 1.48
CA GLN A 25 7.53 10.18 0.54
C GLN A 25 8.16 10.90 -0.66
N ALA A 26 9.39 11.43 -0.52
CA ALA A 26 10.05 12.21 -1.57
C ALA A 26 10.54 11.35 -2.77
N GLU A 27 10.49 10.01 -2.66
CA GLU A 27 11.02 9.10 -3.69
C GLU A 27 9.96 8.62 -4.70
N TYR A 28 8.69 8.51 -4.31
CA TYR A 28 7.66 7.85 -5.11
C TYR A 28 6.83 8.82 -5.97
N ARG A 29 6.51 8.39 -7.18
CA ARG A 29 5.59 9.06 -8.11
C ARG A 29 4.25 8.33 -8.17
N VAL A 30 3.20 9.04 -8.60
CA VAL A 30 1.88 8.44 -8.80
C VAL A 30 1.98 7.24 -9.75
N GLY A 31 1.48 6.10 -9.30
CA GLY A 31 1.52 4.83 -10.02
C GLY A 31 2.72 3.93 -9.68
N ASP A 32 3.71 4.43 -8.94
CA ASP A 32 4.85 3.60 -8.52
C ASP A 32 4.40 2.45 -7.62
N ARG A 33 4.93 1.26 -7.88
CA ARG A 33 4.70 0.04 -7.09
C ARG A 33 5.93 -0.31 -6.27
N LEU A 34 5.70 -0.89 -5.09
CA LEU A 34 6.79 -1.46 -4.30
C LEU A 34 7.30 -2.73 -4.99
N SER A 35 8.63 -2.85 -5.11
CA SER A 35 9.23 -4.08 -5.62
C SER A 35 8.86 -5.25 -4.71
N PRO A 36 8.63 -6.46 -5.25
CA PRO A 36 8.60 -7.67 -4.44
C PRO A 36 10.03 -7.92 -3.92
N ALA A 37 10.40 -7.22 -2.85
CA ALA A 37 11.70 -7.39 -2.21
C ALA A 37 11.71 -8.74 -1.51
N LYS A 38 12.76 -9.56 -1.72
CA LYS A 38 13.02 -10.71 -0.85
C LYS A 38 13.25 -10.19 0.57
N SER A 39 12.23 -10.33 1.43
CA SER A 39 12.13 -9.82 2.81
C SER A 39 13.46 -9.74 3.58
N GLY A 40 13.88 -8.54 4.00
CA GLY A 40 14.89 -8.33 5.05
C GLY A 40 14.23 -8.36 6.42
N ALA A 41 14.73 -9.22 7.31
CA ALA A 41 14.17 -9.54 8.63
C ALA A 41 12.71 -10.02 8.61
N THR A 42 12.51 -11.27 8.20
CA THR A 42 11.28 -12.04 8.36
C THR A 42 10.85 -12.06 9.84
N PRO A 43 9.65 -11.56 10.22
CA PRO A 43 8.98 -12.12 11.37
C PRO A 43 8.69 -13.59 11.04
N ALA A 44 9.55 -14.47 11.56
CA ALA A 44 9.49 -15.94 11.63
C ALA A 44 8.48 -16.63 10.71
N ALA A 45 8.94 -17.49 9.78
CA ALA A 45 8.36 -18.73 9.20
C ALA A 45 6.83 -19.01 9.14
N VAL A 46 5.95 -18.07 9.50
CA VAL A 46 4.52 -18.23 9.84
C VAL A 46 3.65 -17.54 8.80
N TYR A 47 4.12 -16.44 8.23
CA TYR A 47 3.38 -15.69 7.21
C TYR A 47 3.90 -16.00 5.81
N LYS A 48 3.00 -16.36 4.89
CA LYS A 48 3.33 -16.50 3.48
C LYS A 48 3.42 -15.13 2.84
N GLU A 49 4.59 -14.75 2.36
CA GLU A 49 4.73 -13.54 1.54
C GLU A 49 3.97 -13.72 0.21
N ILE A 50 3.16 -12.73 -0.16
CA ILE A 50 2.44 -12.68 -1.43
C ILE A 50 2.58 -11.31 -2.08
N GLY A 51 2.46 -11.28 -3.41
CA GLY A 51 2.28 -10.05 -4.18
C GLY A 51 0.81 -9.75 -4.44
N TRP A 52 0.52 -8.54 -4.90
CA TRP A 52 -0.84 -8.08 -5.23
C TRP A 52 -1.53 -8.90 -6.32
N ASP A 53 -0.77 -9.46 -7.26
CA ASP A 53 -1.33 -10.32 -8.32
C ASP A 53 -1.93 -11.62 -7.76
N ALA A 54 -1.49 -12.07 -6.58
CA ALA A 54 -2.06 -13.26 -5.93
C ALA A 54 -3.49 -13.03 -5.44
N LEU A 55 -3.93 -11.77 -5.31
CA LEU A 55 -5.29 -11.41 -4.92
C LEU A 55 -6.28 -11.43 -6.10
N ILE A 56 -5.78 -11.63 -7.32
CA ILE A 56 -6.57 -11.63 -8.55
C ILE A 56 -6.91 -13.07 -8.92
N PRO A 57 -8.20 -13.44 -8.99
CA PRO A 57 -8.60 -14.76 -9.47
C PRO A 57 -8.17 -14.99 -10.92
N SER A 58 -7.62 -16.17 -11.22
CA SER A 58 -7.10 -16.53 -12.55
C SER A 58 -8.09 -16.40 -13.72
N GLY A 59 -9.40 -16.40 -13.44
CA GLY A 59 -10.47 -16.24 -14.44
C GLY A 59 -10.98 -14.80 -14.63
N TRP A 60 -10.46 -13.82 -13.89
CA TRP A 60 -10.90 -12.44 -13.98
C TRP A 60 -9.96 -11.60 -14.87
N ASP A 61 -10.52 -11.05 -15.93
CA ASP A 61 -9.82 -10.14 -16.84
C ASP A 61 -10.40 -8.71 -16.70
N PRO A 62 -9.68 -7.78 -16.03
CA PRO A 62 -10.12 -6.40 -15.89
C PRO A 62 -10.13 -5.64 -17.22
N GLN A 63 -9.40 -6.10 -18.24
CA GLN A 63 -9.34 -5.44 -19.55
C GLN A 63 -10.60 -5.71 -20.39
N LYS A 64 -11.31 -6.80 -20.10
CA LYS A 64 -12.55 -7.16 -20.81
C LYS A 64 -13.60 -6.06 -20.75
N ALA A 65 -13.66 -5.29 -19.66
CA ALA A 65 -14.60 -4.17 -19.47
C ALA A 65 -14.37 -3.01 -20.46
N PHE A 66 -13.20 -2.94 -21.09
CA PHE A 66 -12.80 -1.86 -21.99
C PHE A 66 -12.69 -2.28 -23.46
N LYS A 67 -12.88 -3.57 -23.74
CA LYS A 67 -12.77 -4.09 -25.10
C LYS A 67 -13.78 -3.39 -26.00
N GLY A 68 -13.31 -2.69 -27.03
CA GLY A 68 -14.13 -1.96 -27.99
C GLY A 68 -14.31 -0.47 -27.69
N ILE A 69 -13.65 0.07 -26.66
CA ILE A 69 -13.62 1.51 -26.38
C ILE A 69 -12.23 2.06 -26.71
N ASP A 70 -12.15 2.93 -27.72
CA ASP A 70 -10.91 3.67 -28.00
C ASP A 70 -10.83 4.91 -27.11
N LEU A 71 -10.34 4.71 -25.88
CA LEU A 71 -10.21 5.76 -24.88
C LEU A 71 -9.34 6.94 -25.37
N GLY A 72 -8.42 6.72 -26.32
CA GLY A 72 -7.56 7.77 -26.87
C GLY A 72 -8.29 8.78 -27.76
N THR A 73 -9.51 8.46 -28.18
CA THR A 73 -10.33 9.33 -29.06
C THR A 73 -11.43 10.08 -28.31
N LEU A 74 -11.61 9.79 -27.03
CA LEU A 74 -12.67 10.36 -26.21
C LEU A 74 -12.18 11.61 -25.49
N ARG A 75 -13.03 12.65 -25.46
CA ARG A 75 -12.81 13.83 -24.60
C ARG A 75 -13.50 13.60 -23.27
N ASP A 76 -13.02 14.21 -22.20
CA ASP A 76 -13.61 14.03 -20.86
C ASP A 76 -15.10 14.42 -20.79
N SER A 77 -15.53 15.38 -21.62
CA SER A 77 -16.93 15.81 -21.71
C SER A 77 -17.79 14.96 -22.66
N ASP A 78 -17.22 13.94 -23.31
CA ASP A 78 -17.97 13.03 -24.18
C ASP A 78 -18.84 12.10 -23.31
N PRO A 79 -20.16 12.03 -23.52
CA PRO A 79 -21.04 11.13 -22.78
C PRO A 79 -20.58 9.66 -22.82
N ARG A 80 -19.94 9.23 -23.91
CA ARG A 80 -19.38 7.87 -24.05
C ARG A 80 -18.19 7.65 -23.11
N ALA A 81 -17.38 8.69 -22.87
CA ALA A 81 -16.29 8.64 -21.90
C ALA A 81 -16.85 8.49 -20.47
N MET A 82 -17.89 9.25 -20.14
CA MET A 82 -18.56 9.15 -18.84
C MET A 82 -19.17 7.77 -18.62
N GLU A 83 -19.85 7.22 -19.63
CA GLU A 83 -20.42 5.88 -19.58
C GLU A 83 -19.34 4.80 -19.43
N ALA A 84 -18.23 4.92 -20.18
CA ALA A 84 -17.09 4.01 -20.05
C ALA A 84 -16.48 4.06 -18.64
N LEU A 85 -16.28 5.25 -18.08
CA LEU A 85 -15.77 5.45 -16.73
C LEU A 85 -16.74 4.94 -15.65
N GLN A 86 -18.04 5.01 -15.88
CA GLN A 86 -19.02 4.42 -14.98
C GLN A 86 -18.96 2.90 -14.99
N ARG A 87 -18.98 2.27 -16.17
CA ARG A 87 -18.85 0.80 -16.30
C ARG A 87 -17.54 0.28 -15.72
N LEU A 88 -16.47 1.06 -15.88
CA LEU A 88 -15.19 0.80 -15.24
C LEU A 88 -15.34 0.74 -13.72
N ARG A 89 -15.86 1.81 -13.11
CA ARG A 89 -16.07 1.89 -11.66
C ARG A 89 -16.89 0.72 -11.15
N GLU A 90 -18.01 0.41 -11.80
CA GLU A 90 -18.87 -0.72 -11.44
C GLU A 90 -18.14 -2.07 -11.53
N THR A 91 -17.34 -2.29 -12.58
CA THR A 91 -16.54 -3.53 -12.74
C THR A 91 -15.49 -3.64 -11.65
N TRP A 92 -14.81 -2.55 -11.33
CA TRP A 92 -13.74 -2.52 -10.34
C TRP A 92 -14.26 -2.62 -8.91
N GLU A 93 -15.36 -1.96 -8.58
CA GLU A 93 -16.05 -2.09 -7.30
C GLU A 93 -16.57 -3.52 -7.06
N ASN A 94 -16.91 -4.25 -8.12
CA ASN A 94 -17.38 -5.64 -8.07
C ASN A 94 -16.30 -6.67 -8.44
N ALA A 95 -15.02 -6.28 -8.41
CA ALA A 95 -13.93 -7.18 -8.75
C ALA A 95 -13.93 -8.42 -7.82
N PRO A 96 -13.87 -9.64 -8.37
CA PRO A 96 -13.94 -10.86 -7.58
C PRO A 96 -12.67 -11.09 -6.78
N VAL A 97 -12.82 -11.76 -5.64
CA VAL A 97 -11.74 -12.10 -4.71
C VAL A 97 -11.27 -13.54 -4.90
N GLU A 98 -10.01 -13.79 -4.54
CA GLU A 98 -9.38 -15.11 -4.56
C GLU A 98 -9.75 -15.88 -3.28
N ALA A 99 -10.77 -16.74 -3.39
CA ALA A 99 -11.35 -17.47 -2.27
C ALA A 99 -10.34 -18.32 -1.48
N SER A 100 -9.29 -18.83 -2.14
CA SER A 100 -8.28 -19.68 -1.51
C SER A 100 -7.40 -18.96 -0.48
N LEU A 101 -7.42 -17.61 -0.46
CA LEU A 101 -6.65 -16.80 0.48
C LEU A 101 -7.40 -16.47 1.78
N ARG A 102 -8.69 -16.80 1.90
CA ARG A 102 -9.44 -16.62 3.14
C ARG A 102 -8.78 -17.40 4.29
N GLY A 103 -8.62 -16.72 5.43
CA GLY A 103 -8.02 -17.24 6.65
C GLY A 103 -6.52 -17.50 6.56
N LYS A 104 -5.83 -17.08 5.49
CA LYS A 104 -4.40 -17.31 5.36
C LYS A 104 -3.61 -16.27 6.13
N HIS A 105 -2.54 -16.73 6.78
CA HIS A 105 -1.53 -15.88 7.38
C HIS A 105 -0.58 -15.43 6.28
N ILE A 106 -0.65 -14.15 5.91
CA ILE A 106 0.12 -13.59 4.81
C ILE A 106 0.97 -12.41 5.25
N ARG A 107 1.95 -12.08 4.41
CA ARG A 107 2.70 -10.84 4.45
C ARG A 107 2.64 -10.18 3.08
N ILE A 108 2.34 -8.89 3.03
CA ILE A 108 2.21 -8.13 1.78
C ILE A 108 2.72 -6.70 1.97
N ALA A 109 3.41 -6.17 0.95
CA ALA A 109 3.87 -4.79 0.92
C ALA A 109 2.84 -3.92 0.22
N GLY A 110 2.63 -2.71 0.70
CA GLY A 110 1.79 -1.72 0.03
C GLY A 110 1.94 -0.34 0.65
N PHE A 111 1.15 0.61 0.16
CA PHE A 111 1.07 1.96 0.70
C PHE A 111 -0.13 2.06 1.63
N MET A 112 0.04 2.77 2.75
CA MET A 112 -1.02 2.93 3.75
C MET A 112 -1.89 4.16 3.48
N VAL A 113 -3.21 4.02 3.58
CA VAL A 113 -4.17 5.14 3.58
C VAL A 113 -5.00 5.08 4.87
N PRO A 114 -4.74 5.97 5.85
CA PRO A 114 -5.49 5.97 7.11
C PRO A 114 -7.00 6.14 6.92
N LEU A 115 -7.79 5.36 7.65
CA LEU A 115 -9.25 5.48 7.72
C LEU A 115 -9.72 5.97 9.08
N GLU A 116 -9.16 5.42 10.16
CA GLU A 116 -9.55 5.73 11.54
C GLU A 116 -8.33 5.99 12.42
N ARG A 117 -8.46 6.95 13.35
CA ARG A 117 -7.39 7.33 14.28
C ARG A 117 -7.91 7.48 15.69
N LYS A 118 -7.17 6.92 16.66
CA LYS A 118 -7.33 7.22 18.08
C LYS A 118 -6.30 8.25 18.51
N GLY A 119 -6.70 9.52 18.56
CA GLY A 119 -5.75 10.63 18.71
C GLY A 119 -4.86 10.71 17.47
N GLU A 120 -3.55 10.60 17.64
CA GLU A 120 -2.60 10.60 16.52
C GLU A 120 -2.35 9.18 15.96
N GLU A 121 -2.80 8.13 16.65
CA GLU A 121 -2.50 6.74 16.31
C GLU A 121 -3.48 6.19 15.28
N VAL A 122 -3.00 5.60 14.19
CA VAL A 122 -3.85 4.94 13.17
C VAL A 122 -4.29 3.57 13.70
N THR A 123 -5.59 3.30 13.67
CA THR A 123 -6.17 1.99 14.07
C THR A 123 -6.73 1.22 12.89
N GLU A 124 -7.18 1.92 11.84
CA GLU A 124 -7.67 1.31 10.60
C GLU A 124 -7.13 2.05 9.39
N PHE A 125 -6.83 1.31 8.32
CA PHE A 125 -6.33 1.88 7.08
C PHE A 125 -6.65 0.99 5.88
N LEU A 126 -6.62 1.56 4.67
CA LEU A 126 -6.52 0.79 3.44
C LEU A 126 -5.06 0.56 3.11
N LEU A 127 -4.70 -0.68 2.79
CA LEU A 127 -3.45 -1.00 2.12
C LEU A 127 -3.71 -1.08 0.62
N VAL A 128 -2.86 -0.42 -0.17
CA VAL A 128 -3.04 -0.29 -1.63
C VAL A 128 -1.74 -0.57 -2.41
N PRO A 129 -1.83 -1.01 -3.69
CA PRO A 129 -0.68 -1.53 -4.43
C PRO A 129 0.30 -0.50 -4.98
N TYR A 130 -0.11 0.77 -5.11
CA TYR A 130 0.71 1.80 -5.73
C TYR A 130 0.54 3.16 -5.05
N PHE A 131 1.58 3.98 -5.17
CA PHE A 131 1.59 5.33 -4.62
C PHE A 131 0.57 6.21 -5.35
N GLY A 132 -0.20 6.98 -4.59
CA GLY A 132 -1.30 7.79 -5.10
C GLY A 132 -2.65 7.07 -5.25
N ALA A 133 -2.72 5.76 -5.02
CA ALA A 133 -4.00 5.06 -5.00
C ALA A 133 -4.97 5.67 -3.97
N CYS A 134 -6.26 5.68 -4.30
CA CYS A 134 -7.36 6.17 -3.47
C CYS A 134 -7.35 7.67 -3.12
N ILE A 135 -6.32 8.44 -3.49
CA ILE A 135 -6.31 9.91 -3.39
C ILE A 135 -6.66 10.60 -4.72
N HIS A 136 -6.78 9.81 -5.79
CA HIS A 136 -7.31 10.23 -7.09
C HIS A 136 -8.36 9.21 -7.57
N THR A 137 -9.14 9.57 -8.59
CA THR A 137 -10.18 8.69 -9.16
C THR A 137 -9.74 8.08 -10.50
N PRO A 138 -10.26 6.90 -10.88
CA PRO A 138 -11.00 5.96 -10.03
C PRO A 138 -10.07 5.25 -9.02
N PRO A 139 -10.59 4.81 -7.85
CA PRO A 139 -9.86 3.92 -6.93
C PRO A 139 -9.43 2.60 -7.61
N PRO A 140 -8.46 1.86 -7.07
CA PRO A 140 -8.15 0.51 -7.53
C PRO A 140 -9.37 -0.44 -7.49
N PRO A 141 -9.35 -1.56 -8.22
CA PRO A 141 -10.32 -2.64 -8.06
C PRO A 141 -10.47 -3.11 -6.61
N ALA A 142 -11.65 -3.57 -6.21
CA ALA A 142 -11.91 -4.01 -4.84
C ALA A 142 -11.01 -5.17 -4.39
N ASN A 143 -10.62 -6.06 -5.31
CA ASN A 143 -9.66 -7.13 -5.06
C ASN A 143 -8.18 -6.66 -5.03
N GLN A 144 -7.95 -5.35 -5.09
CA GLN A 144 -6.65 -4.68 -4.99
C GLN A 144 -6.66 -3.63 -3.87
N ILE A 145 -7.58 -3.74 -2.92
CA ILE A 145 -7.63 -2.91 -1.71
C ILE A 145 -7.87 -3.84 -0.52
N ILE A 146 -7.03 -3.71 0.52
CA ILE A 146 -7.19 -4.46 1.78
C ILE A 146 -7.54 -3.46 2.88
N HIS A 147 -8.69 -3.62 3.53
CA HIS A 147 -9.00 -2.89 4.77
C HIS A 147 -8.28 -3.57 5.94
N VAL A 148 -7.30 -2.90 6.52
CA VAL A 148 -6.50 -3.44 7.62
C VAL A 148 -6.99 -2.86 8.95
N LEU A 149 -7.31 -3.76 9.89
CA LEU A 149 -7.53 -3.46 11.29
C LEU A 149 -6.24 -3.73 12.05
N ALA A 150 -5.56 -2.68 12.54
CA ALA A 150 -4.29 -2.83 13.22
C ALA A 150 -4.51 -3.39 14.64
N SER A 151 -3.83 -4.48 14.99
CA SER A 151 -3.91 -5.08 16.33
C SER A 151 -3.30 -4.19 17.42
N LYS A 152 -2.41 -3.27 17.00
CA LYS A 152 -1.81 -2.23 17.83
C LYS A 152 -1.93 -0.90 17.09
N PRO A 153 -2.36 0.19 17.74
CA PRO A 153 -2.37 1.51 17.11
C PRO A 153 -0.98 1.91 16.61
N LEU A 154 -0.92 2.54 15.43
CA LEU A 154 0.33 2.89 14.75
C LEU A 154 0.65 4.38 14.93
N LYS A 155 1.85 4.69 15.42
CA LYS A 155 2.35 6.06 15.61
C LYS A 155 3.27 6.48 14.48
N GLY A 156 3.27 7.78 14.19
CA GLY A 156 4.26 8.39 13.29
C GLY A 156 4.18 7.95 11.83
N ILE A 157 3.07 7.29 11.43
CA ILE A 157 2.81 6.93 10.03
C ILE A 157 1.96 8.02 9.35
N GLN A 158 2.39 8.36 8.15
CA GLN A 158 1.72 9.27 7.23
C GLN A 158 0.97 8.50 6.14
N THR A 159 0.02 9.18 5.50
CA THR A 159 -0.65 8.66 4.30
C THR A 159 0.37 8.40 3.20
N MET A 160 0.24 7.29 2.48
CA MET A 160 1.20 6.80 1.48
C MET A 160 2.57 6.41 2.03
N ASP A 161 2.75 6.22 3.33
CA ASP A 161 3.96 5.55 3.80
C ASP A 161 3.96 4.09 3.31
N PRO A 162 5.09 3.61 2.74
CA PRO A 162 5.20 2.23 2.31
C PRO A 162 5.43 1.34 3.53
N VAL A 163 4.65 0.27 3.63
CA VAL A 163 4.67 -0.65 4.77
C VAL A 163 4.63 -2.11 4.33
N TRP A 164 5.20 -2.96 5.17
CA TRP A 164 4.87 -4.38 5.22
C TRP A 164 3.79 -4.63 6.25
N VAL A 165 2.72 -5.32 5.87
CA VAL A 165 1.68 -5.80 6.77
C VAL A 165 1.74 -7.31 6.82
N SER A 166 1.76 -7.89 8.02
CA SER A 166 1.63 -9.34 8.25
C SER A 166 0.45 -9.60 9.15
N GLY A 167 -0.36 -10.60 8.81
CA GLY A 167 -1.58 -10.88 9.54
C GLY A 167 -2.46 -11.92 8.85
N THR A 168 -3.68 -12.05 9.37
CA THR A 168 -4.68 -12.98 8.84
C THR A 168 -5.58 -12.27 7.83
N LEU A 169 -5.56 -12.72 6.58
CA LEU A 169 -6.43 -12.20 5.52
C LEU A 169 -7.79 -12.89 5.55
N ASP A 170 -8.85 -12.10 5.46
CA ASP A 170 -10.21 -12.56 5.27
C ASP A 170 -10.84 -11.88 4.04
N ILE A 171 -11.90 -12.48 3.54
CA ILE A 171 -12.73 -11.95 2.47
C ILE A 171 -13.93 -11.30 3.15
N ALA A 172 -13.91 -9.97 3.18
CA ALA A 172 -14.97 -9.14 3.70
C ALA A 172 -15.00 -7.86 2.87
N ARG A 173 -16.17 -7.55 2.30
CA ARG A 173 -16.39 -6.30 1.61
C ARG A 173 -16.51 -5.18 2.63
N SER A 174 -15.85 -4.05 2.39
CA SER A 174 -16.02 -2.82 3.15
C SER A 174 -16.01 -1.62 2.21
N ASP A 175 -17.04 -0.79 2.31
CA ASP A 175 -17.16 0.45 1.56
C ASP A 175 -16.60 1.62 2.37
N SER A 176 -15.84 2.50 1.71
CA SER A 176 -15.28 3.71 2.31
C SER A 176 -15.34 4.87 1.30
N PRO A 177 -15.24 6.14 1.75
CA PRO A 177 -15.15 7.29 0.83
C PRO A 177 -13.96 7.22 -0.13
N LEU A 178 -12.95 6.40 0.18
CA LEU A 178 -11.71 6.25 -0.58
C LEU A 178 -11.72 5.05 -1.55
N GLY A 179 -12.82 4.29 -1.56
CA GLY A 179 -13.03 3.12 -2.41
C GLY A 179 -13.56 1.91 -1.63
N THR A 180 -14.02 0.92 -2.37
CA THR A 180 -14.45 -0.37 -1.81
C THR A 180 -13.30 -1.36 -1.76
N SER A 181 -13.13 -2.02 -0.62
CA SER A 181 -12.24 -3.17 -0.44
C SER A 181 -12.99 -4.49 -0.53
N GLY A 182 -12.37 -5.51 -1.11
CA GLY A 182 -12.87 -6.90 -1.13
C GLY A 182 -12.24 -7.78 -0.05
N TYR A 183 -11.15 -7.33 0.56
CA TYR A 183 -10.43 -8.03 1.61
C TYR A 183 -10.37 -7.21 2.88
N ARG A 184 -10.36 -7.92 4.02
CA ARG A 184 -10.02 -7.37 5.32
C ARG A 184 -8.84 -8.14 5.91
N MET A 185 -7.96 -7.46 6.62
CA MET A 185 -6.86 -8.11 7.35
C MET A 185 -6.84 -7.68 8.80
N THR A 186 -6.71 -8.65 9.71
CA THR A 186 -6.22 -8.35 11.06
C THR A 186 -4.72 -8.16 10.98
N GLY A 187 -4.27 -6.90 10.97
CA GLY A 187 -2.86 -6.53 10.86
C GLY A 187 -2.14 -6.78 12.20
N GLU A 188 -1.48 -7.91 12.32
CA GLU A 188 -0.77 -8.34 13.53
C GLU A 188 0.58 -7.63 13.66
N ILE A 189 1.26 -7.42 12.53
CA ILE A 189 2.56 -6.75 12.47
C ILE A 189 2.55 -5.76 11.30
N VAL A 190 2.86 -4.49 11.58
CA VAL A 190 3.06 -3.45 10.57
C VAL A 190 4.45 -2.86 10.76
N LEU A 191 5.26 -2.90 9.72
CA LEU A 191 6.64 -2.38 9.72
C LEU A 191 6.83 -1.44 8.53
N PRO A 192 7.66 -0.39 8.66
CA PRO A 192 8.11 0.40 7.51
C PRO A 192 8.67 -0.51 6.42
N TYR A 193 8.38 -0.19 5.16
CA TYR A 193 8.97 -0.87 4.03
C TYR A 193 10.43 -0.40 3.86
N SER A 194 11.35 -1.34 3.70
CA SER A 194 12.71 -1.08 3.27
C SER A 194 13.02 -1.89 2.01
N LYS A 195 13.54 -1.20 0.99
CA LYS A 195 14.22 -1.86 -0.14
C LYS A 195 15.53 -2.44 0.41
N ARG A 196 15.86 -3.67 0.04
CA ARG A 196 17.22 -4.20 0.25
C ARG A 196 18.18 -3.55 -0.72
#